data_AF-A0AAP8N8U8-F1
#
_entry.id   AF-A0AAP8N8U8-F1
#
_cell.length_a   1.000
_cell.length_b   1.000
_cell.length_c   1.000
_cell.angle_alpha   90.00
_cell.angle_beta   90.00
_cell.angle_gamma   90.00
#
_symmetry.space_group_name_H-M   'P 1'
#
loop_
_entity.id
_entity.type
_entity.pdbx_description
1 polymer ?
#
loop_
_entity_poly.entity_id
_entity_poly.type
_entity_poly.pdbx_seq_one_letter_code
_entity_poly.pdbx_strand_id
1 'polypeptide(L)'
;LFHNEILDEIDDYITFLRDANVDAIVFGDPAVLMSVRQIAPNMQLHWNTETTATNWFTCNYWGKRGAKRAVLARELSFEAVTEMKENAEVEIEVQVHGMTCMFQSKRSLVGNYFEYQGKNMEVIE
;
A
#
# COMPACT_ATOMS: atom_id res chain seq x y z
N LEU A 1 -0.61 -7.01 -4.31
CA LEU A 1 -0.42 -8.09 -3.33
C LEU A 1 0.59 -9.03 -3.94
N PHE A 2 1.60 -9.47 -3.17
CA PHE A 2 2.57 -10.42 -3.70
C PHE A 2 1.97 -11.82 -3.67
N HIS A 3 1.97 -12.51 -4.81
CA HIS A 3 1.62 -13.91 -4.89
C HIS A 3 2.82 -14.78 -4.52
N ASN A 4 2.60 -16.03 -4.09
CA ASN A 4 3.67 -16.89 -3.59
C ASN A 4 4.85 -17.05 -4.57
N GLU A 5 4.57 -17.06 -5.87
CA GLU A 5 5.56 -17.23 -6.94
C GLU A 5 6.63 -16.13 -6.97
N ILE A 6 6.33 -14.94 -6.47
CA ILE A 6 7.24 -13.78 -6.48
C ILE A 6 7.82 -13.47 -5.11
N LEU A 7 7.50 -14.25 -4.08
CA LEU A 7 8.01 -14.01 -2.72
C LEU A 7 9.52 -14.26 -2.64
N ASP A 8 10.03 -15.26 -3.35
CA ASP A 8 11.46 -15.60 -3.36
C ASP A 8 12.33 -14.49 -3.98
N GLU A 9 11.75 -13.62 -4.82
CA GLU A 9 12.45 -12.51 -5.47
C GLU A 9 12.56 -11.25 -4.59
N ILE A 10 11.77 -11.15 -3.50
CA ILE A 10 11.71 -9.95 -2.66
C ILE A 10 13.06 -9.68 -1.99
N ASP A 11 13.73 -10.73 -1.52
CA ASP A 11 14.99 -10.67 -0.80
C ASP A 11 16.12 -10.11 -1.66
N ASP A 12 16.23 -10.59 -2.90
CA ASP A 12 17.19 -10.11 -3.89
C ASP A 12 16.92 -8.64 -4.26
N TYR A 13 15.65 -8.28 -4.42
CA TYR A 13 15.29 -6.89 -4.73
C TYR A 13 15.58 -5.93 -3.58
N ILE A 14 15.32 -6.32 -2.32
CA ILE A 14 15.66 -5.52 -1.14
C ILE A 14 17.18 -5.35 -1.01
N THR A 15 17.94 -6.41 -1.29
CA THR A 15 19.41 -6.36 -1.32
C THR A 15 19.89 -5.33 -2.34
N PHE A 16 19.33 -5.37 -3.56
CA PHE A 16 19.62 -4.38 -4.59
C PHE A 16 19.30 -2.94 -4.14
N LEU A 17 18.12 -2.71 -3.55
CA LEU A 17 17.70 -1.38 -3.07
C LEU A 17 18.62 -0.85 -1.96
N ARG A 18 19.03 -1.72 -1.03
CA ARG A 18 20.00 -1.38 0.01
C ARG A 18 21.33 -0.97 -0.59
N ASP A 19 21.86 -1.74 -1.53
CA ASP A 19 23.16 -1.48 -2.14
C ASP A 19 23.14 -0.23 -3.05
N ALA A 20 21.97 0.09 -3.61
CA ALA A 20 21.71 1.35 -4.30
C ALA A 20 21.58 2.56 -3.36
N ASN A 21 21.62 2.37 -2.03
CA ASN A 21 21.46 3.39 -1.00
C ASN A 21 20.17 4.22 -1.15
N VAL A 22 19.03 3.56 -1.40
CA VAL A 22 17.74 4.26 -1.36
C VAL A 22 17.44 4.74 0.06
N ASP A 23 16.76 5.89 0.18
CA ASP A 23 16.45 6.48 1.49
C ASP A 23 15.40 5.68 2.27
N ALA A 24 14.40 5.14 1.57
CA ALA A 24 13.29 4.39 2.14
C ALA A 24 12.63 3.46 1.12
N ILE A 25 11.96 2.42 1.63
CA ILE A 25 11.08 1.54 0.85
C ILE A 25 9.64 1.85 1.23
N VAL A 26 8.80 2.11 0.23
CA VAL A 26 7.35 2.22 0.39
C VAL A 26 6.74 0.83 0.21
N PHE A 27 5.96 0.37 1.19
CA PHE A 27 5.40 -0.98 1.18
C PHE A 27 3.94 -1.00 1.60
N GLY A 28 3.16 -1.90 1.01
CA GLY A 28 1.80 -2.22 1.45
C GLY A 28 1.66 -3.64 1.99
N ASP A 29 2.48 -4.57 1.52
CA ASP A 29 2.40 -5.99 1.85
C ASP A 29 3.34 -6.35 3.03
N PRO A 30 2.85 -7.04 4.08
CA PRO A 30 3.66 -7.42 5.23
C PRO A 30 4.92 -8.24 4.89
N ALA A 31 4.92 -9.00 3.79
CA ALA A 31 6.07 -9.81 3.36
C ALA A 31 7.34 -8.96 3.19
N VAL A 32 7.19 -7.73 2.66
CA VAL A 32 8.30 -6.79 2.49
C VAL A 32 8.90 -6.41 3.84
N LEU A 33 8.07 -6.07 4.83
CA LEU A 33 8.54 -5.72 6.17
C LEU A 33 9.28 -6.87 6.84
N MET A 34 8.78 -8.10 6.67
CA MET A 34 9.41 -9.31 7.23
C MET A 34 10.79 -9.54 6.61
N SER A 35 10.92 -9.42 5.30
CA SER A 35 12.19 -9.58 4.58
C SER A 35 13.19 -8.47 4.90
N VAL A 36 12.76 -7.19 4.89
CA VAL A 36 13.63 -6.05 5.22
C VAL A 36 14.23 -6.17 6.62
N ARG A 37 13.45 -6.66 7.60
CA ARG A 37 13.96 -6.90 8.96
C ARG A 37 15.13 -7.89 9.02
N GLN A 38 15.21 -8.82 8.09
CA GLN A 38 16.28 -9.82 8.03
C GLN A 38 17.49 -9.30 7.25
N ILE A 39 17.26 -8.65 6.11
CA ILE A 39 18.30 -8.36 5.11
C ILE A 39 18.83 -6.93 5.18
N ALA A 40 17.97 -5.98 5.55
CA ALA A 40 18.28 -4.56 5.58
C ALA A 40 17.62 -3.88 6.80
N PRO A 41 17.94 -4.29 8.05
CA PRO A 41 17.21 -3.86 9.26
C PRO A 41 17.24 -2.35 9.53
N ASN A 42 18.17 -1.62 8.92
CA ASN A 42 18.28 -0.16 9.05
C ASN A 42 17.55 0.61 7.94
N MET A 43 17.00 -0.07 6.94
CA MET A 43 16.25 0.54 5.83
C MET A 43 14.98 1.18 6.38
N GLN A 44 14.72 2.44 6.02
CA GLN A 44 13.51 3.13 6.45
C GLN A 44 12.31 2.58 5.68
N LEU A 45 11.18 2.36 6.37
CA LEU A 45 9.97 1.82 5.78
C LEU A 45 8.80 2.79 5.89
N HIS A 46 8.16 3.07 4.76
CA HIS A 46 6.96 3.89 4.67
C HIS A 46 5.78 2.98 4.32
N TRP A 47 4.83 2.86 5.24
CA TRP A 47 3.64 2.06 5.02
C TRP A 47 2.65 2.83 4.15
N ASN A 48 2.30 2.30 2.97
CA ASN A 48 1.31 2.85 2.07
C ASN A 48 0.49 1.72 1.44
N THR A 49 -0.81 1.72 1.72
CA THR A 49 -1.81 0.79 1.15
C THR A 49 -2.87 1.52 0.35
N GLU A 50 -2.65 2.79 0.04
CA GLU A 50 -3.48 3.67 -0.79
C GLU A 50 -4.84 4.05 -0.18
N THR A 51 -5.54 3.09 0.44
CA THR A 51 -6.94 3.24 0.88
C THR A 51 -7.21 2.79 2.32
N THR A 52 -6.26 2.16 3.02
CA THR A 52 -6.56 1.55 4.35
C THR A 52 -5.99 2.31 5.55
N ALA A 53 -5.19 3.35 5.32
CA ALA A 53 -4.65 4.21 6.38
C ALA A 53 -5.65 5.28 6.81
N THR A 54 -6.78 4.85 7.38
CA THR A 54 -7.92 5.71 7.79
C THR A 54 -8.00 5.96 9.30
N ASN A 55 -7.12 5.36 10.10
CA ASN A 55 -7.08 5.54 11.55
C ASN A 55 -5.65 5.41 12.09
N TRP A 56 -5.35 6.13 13.18
CA TRP A 56 -3.99 6.22 13.73
C TRP A 56 -3.59 4.95 14.47
N PHE A 57 -4.54 4.12 14.92
CA PHE A 57 -4.24 2.81 15.51
C PHE A 57 -3.54 1.90 14.52
N THR A 58 -4.00 1.84 13.26
CA THR A 58 -3.35 1.06 12.20
C THR A 58 -1.98 1.64 11.84
N CYS A 59 -1.86 2.97 11.79
CA CYS A 59 -0.56 3.63 11.56
C CYS A 59 0.45 3.26 12.66
N ASN A 60 0.04 3.33 13.92
CA ASN A 60 0.89 3.00 15.08
C ASN A 60 1.17 1.50 15.18
N TYR A 61 0.24 0.65 14.75
CA TYR A 61 0.45 -0.80 14.64
C TYR A 61 1.61 -1.12 13.69
N TRP A 62 1.70 -0.44 12.56
CA TRP A 62 2.81 -0.57 11.62
C TRP A 62 4.07 0.13 12.14
N GLY A 63 3.92 1.25 12.83
CA GLY A 63 5.00 1.93 13.56
C GLY A 63 5.75 1.00 14.51
N LYS A 64 5.00 0.29 15.36
CA LYS A 64 5.54 -0.71 16.30
C LYS A 64 6.21 -1.90 15.61
N ARG A 65 5.96 -2.11 14.32
CA ARG A 65 6.62 -3.13 13.49
C ARG A 65 7.81 -2.60 12.70
N GLY A 66 8.12 -1.31 12.80
CA GLY A 66 9.29 -0.70 12.18
C GLY A 66 8.98 0.23 11.01
N ALA A 67 7.71 0.46 10.68
CA ALA A 67 7.37 1.56 9.78
C ALA A 67 7.72 2.90 10.46
N LYS A 68 8.31 3.82 9.71
CA LYS A 68 8.67 5.16 10.17
C LYS A 68 7.64 6.20 9.78
N ARG A 69 6.93 5.92 8.70
CA ARG A 69 5.91 6.79 8.11
C ARG A 69 4.71 5.98 7.66
N ALA A 70 3.53 6.58 7.76
CA ALA A 70 2.30 6.08 7.15
C ALA A 70 1.78 7.11 6.14
N VAL A 71 1.42 6.63 4.95
CA VAL A 71 0.73 7.43 3.93
C VAL A 71 -0.76 7.28 4.16
N LEU A 72 -1.47 8.37 4.42
CA LEU A 72 -2.91 8.34 4.71
C LEU A 72 -3.75 8.05 3.48
N ALA A 73 -4.91 7.45 3.73
CA ALA A 73 -5.95 7.30 2.72
C ALA A 73 -6.44 8.68 2.26
N ARG A 74 -6.79 8.79 0.98
CA ARG A 74 -7.03 10.08 0.29
C ARG A 74 -8.45 10.61 0.45
N GLU A 75 -9.34 9.76 0.94
CA GLU A 75 -10.73 10.07 1.23
C GLU A 75 -10.94 10.75 2.60
N LEU A 76 -9.87 10.93 3.38
CA LEU A 76 -9.96 11.59 4.69
C LEU A 76 -10.18 13.09 4.55
N SER A 77 -11.06 13.63 5.40
CA SER A 77 -11.22 15.08 5.54
C SER A 77 -10.00 15.72 6.20
N PHE A 78 -9.86 17.03 6.07
CA PHE A 78 -8.77 17.76 6.72
C PHE A 78 -8.81 17.61 8.25
N GLU A 79 -10.00 17.61 8.85
CA GLU A 79 -10.19 17.38 10.28
C GLU A 79 -9.70 15.99 10.68
N ALA A 80 -10.06 14.96 9.91
CA ALA A 80 -9.59 13.59 10.15
C ALA A 80 -8.07 13.49 10.01
N VAL A 81 -7.46 14.11 8.99
CA VAL A 81 -6.00 14.15 8.84
C VAL A 81 -5.33 14.83 10.03
N THR A 82 -5.93 15.89 10.57
CA THR A 82 -5.41 16.61 11.74
C THR A 82 -5.46 15.72 12.98
N GLU A 83 -6.60 15.09 13.26
CA GLU A 83 -6.75 14.12 14.37
C GLU A 83 -5.77 12.96 14.25
N MET A 84 -5.60 12.43 13.04
CA MET A 84 -4.61 11.39 12.74
C MET A 84 -3.21 11.83 13.14
N LYS A 85 -2.82 13.06 12.78
CA LYS A 85 -1.48 13.57 13.06
C LYS A 85 -1.23 13.80 14.55
N GLU A 86 -2.26 14.21 15.30
CA GLU A 86 -2.17 14.43 16.75
C GLU A 86 -1.91 13.13 17.53
N ASN A 87 -2.43 12.00 17.05
CA ASN A 87 -2.38 10.71 17.76
C ASN A 87 -1.36 9.72 17.17
N ALA A 88 -0.87 9.94 15.95
CA ALA A 88 0.09 9.06 15.31
C ALA A 88 1.49 9.17 15.93
N GLU A 89 2.06 8.01 16.28
CA GLU A 89 3.44 7.84 16.75
C GLU A 89 4.45 7.81 15.58
N VAL A 90 3.97 7.67 14.34
CA VAL A 90 4.76 7.68 13.11
C VAL A 90 4.65 9.01 12.36
N GLU A 91 5.56 9.25 11.42
CA GLU A 91 5.38 10.33 10.46
C GLU A 91 4.12 10.10 9.62
N ILE A 92 3.42 11.18 9.29
CA ILE A 92 2.20 11.13 8.49
C ILE A 92 2.49 11.84 7.18
N GLU A 93 2.20 11.15 6.07
CA GLU A 93 2.30 11.69 4.72
C GLU A 93 0.92 11.66 4.05
N VAL A 94 0.61 12.72 3.30
CA VAL A 94 -0.67 12.90 2.61
C VAL A 94 -0.37 13.23 1.16
N GLN A 95 -1.00 12.52 0.23
CA GLN A 95 -0.89 12.86 -1.18
C GLN A 95 -1.85 14.03 -1.50
N VAL A 96 -1.28 15.18 -1.85
CA VAL A 96 -2.05 16.40 -2.20
C VAL A 96 -2.47 16.39 -3.68
N HIS A 97 -1.58 15.95 -4.56
CA HIS A 97 -1.82 15.87 -6.00
C HIS A 97 -1.09 14.66 -6.58
N GLY A 98 -1.63 14.08 -7.65
CA GLY A 98 -1.02 12.95 -8.35
C GLY A 98 -2.03 11.87 -8.73
N MET A 99 -1.51 10.74 -9.20
CA MET A 99 -2.31 9.58 -9.56
C MET A 99 -2.71 8.81 -8.29
N THR A 100 -4.00 8.49 -8.21
CA THR A 100 -4.58 7.63 -7.16
C THR A 100 -4.82 6.25 -7.74
N CYS A 101 -4.46 5.19 -7.01
CA CYS A 101 -4.91 3.84 -7.36
C CYS A 101 -6.44 3.75 -7.29
N MET A 102 -7.10 3.75 -8.44
CA MET A 102 -8.50 3.34 -8.54
C MET A 102 -8.56 1.84 -8.77
N PHE A 103 -9.07 1.10 -7.78
CA PHE A 103 -9.42 -0.30 -7.94
C PHE A 103 -10.66 -0.39 -8.85
N GLN A 104 -10.44 -0.58 -10.14
CA GLN A 104 -11.53 -0.88 -11.05
C GLN A 104 -11.90 -2.35 -10.90
N SER A 105 -13.10 -2.60 -10.34
CA SER A 105 -13.76 -3.90 -10.39
C SER A 105 -13.93 -4.28 -11.86
N LYS A 106 -13.01 -5.07 -12.40
CA LYS A 106 -12.94 -5.32 -13.84
C LYS A 106 -14.17 -6.04 -14.42
N ARG A 107 -15.20 -6.40 -13.63
CA ARG A 107 -16.08 -7.54 -14.01
C ARG A 107 -17.47 -7.60 -13.36
N SER A 108 -18.42 -6.74 -13.72
CA SER A 108 -19.84 -7.09 -13.48
C SER A 108 -20.84 -6.22 -14.21
N LEU A 109 -20.77 -4.90 -14.08
CA LEU A 109 -21.73 -4.00 -14.73
C LEU A 109 -21.74 -4.17 -16.26
N VAL A 110 -20.56 -4.36 -16.84
CA VAL A 110 -20.38 -4.55 -18.29
C VAL A 110 -20.85 -5.92 -18.75
N GLY A 111 -20.57 -7.00 -18.01
CA GLY A 111 -21.12 -8.32 -18.32
C GLY A 111 -22.65 -8.30 -18.37
N ASN A 112 -23.27 -7.73 -17.34
CA ASN A 112 -24.73 -7.66 -17.19
C ASN A 112 -25.42 -6.82 -18.29
N TYR A 113 -24.78 -5.74 -18.75
CA TYR A 113 -25.35 -4.88 -19.79
C TYR A 113 -25.35 -5.55 -21.19
N PHE A 114 -24.30 -6.30 -21.52
CA PHE A 114 -24.21 -7.01 -22.80
C PHE A 114 -25.17 -8.20 -22.86
N GLU A 115 -25.31 -8.92 -21.76
CA GLU A 115 -26.32 -9.97 -21.59
C GLU A 115 -27.74 -9.41 -21.77
N TYR A 116 -28.04 -8.25 -21.17
CA TYR A 116 -29.33 -7.56 -21.37
C TYR A 116 -29.60 -7.17 -22.83
N GLN A 117 -28.57 -6.91 -23.63
CA GLN A 117 -28.66 -6.61 -25.07
C GLN A 117 -28.62 -7.87 -25.97
N GLY A 118 -28.58 -9.06 -25.37
CA GLY A 118 -28.53 -10.35 -26.07
C GLY A 118 -27.19 -10.64 -26.76
N LYS A 119 -26.09 -10.04 -26.29
CA LYS A 119 -24.74 -10.25 -26.82
C LYS A 119 -23.87 -10.94 -25.77
N ASN A 120 -23.16 -12.00 -26.15
CA ASN A 120 -22.21 -12.65 -25.24
C ASN A 120 -20.84 -11.97 -25.28
N MET A 121 -20.29 -11.69 -24.10
CA MET A 121 -18.89 -11.32 -23.94
C MET A 121 -18.24 -12.36 -23.03
N GLU A 122 -17.27 -13.12 -23.53
CA GLU A 122 -16.43 -13.93 -22.65
C GLU A 122 -15.56 -12.97 -21.84
N VAL A 123 -15.84 -12.91 -20.54
CA VAL A 123 -14.99 -12.21 -19.59
C VAL A 123 -13.72 -13.04 -19.46
N ILE A 124 -12.71 -12.74 -20.28
CA ILE A 124 -11.40 -13.40 -20.16
C ILE A 124 -10.82 -13.00 -18.82
N GLU A 125 -10.54 -14.01 -18.00
CA GLU A 125 -9.97 -13.88 -16.66
C GLU A 125 -8.53 -13.37 -16.64
#